data_AF-A0A1B6CZE6-F1
#
_entry.id   AF-A0A1B6CZE6-F1
#
_cell.length_a   1.000
_cell.length_b   1.000
_cell.length_c   1.000
_cell.angle_alpha   90.00
_cell.angle_beta   90.00
_cell.angle_gamma   90.00
#
_symmetry.space_group_name_H-M   'P 1'
#
loop_
_entity.id
_entity.type
_entity.pdbx_description
1 polymer ?
#
loop_
_entity_poly.entity_id
_entity_poly.type
_entity_poly.pdbx_seq_one_letter_code
_entity_poly.pdbx_strand_id
1 'polypeptide(L)'
;KFRNDLKELNKVIGFSGDSLAVINHAVEILGSKLVIKEKHDNNIFIKPITSLPNVIELSYYGNSVLPNFILDAVVARSISTLLKNSVNYISHSDLLEKCQTLCEILQFEFIFTKPCESLIEAVGDTIDKFIINGILKTQNYSSQSAHLSHAVAENVENCDDDEMHYNHSRKTYYYVQTDVKKFQFYYGLLQPFIDVYTSSVLNLHQLVGSQVTEKEFLMEIISDIKTRLGLGQFQYNECLAVDSIRNSLKLLEKWQILDCYLQEHIKLYYLTDDYNDDRSLVDIVTQIEQYQ
;
A
#
# COMPACT_ATOMS: atom_id res chain seq x y z
N LYS A 1 13.69 10.38 17.22
CA LYS A 1 12.49 10.76 16.46
C LYS A 1 11.58 9.54 16.24
N PHE A 2 11.99 8.53 15.45
CA PHE A 2 11.22 7.28 15.26
C PHE A 2 10.73 6.58 16.54
N ARG A 3 11.55 6.57 17.61
CA ARG A 3 11.16 6.01 18.92
C ARG A 3 10.05 6.80 19.64
N ASN A 4 10.01 8.11 19.48
CA ASN A 4 8.94 8.93 20.06
C ASN A 4 7.65 8.69 19.26
N ASP A 5 7.78 8.61 17.94
CA ASP A 5 6.68 8.28 17.03
C ASP A 5 6.07 6.88 17.37
N LEU A 6 6.91 5.86 17.66
CA LEU A 6 6.42 4.53 18.06
C LEU A 6 5.75 4.50 19.46
N LYS A 7 6.20 5.36 20.38
CA LYS A 7 5.57 5.51 21.70
C LYS A 7 4.22 6.20 21.60
N GLU A 8 4.09 7.21 20.75
CA GLU A 8 2.83 7.89 20.44
C GLU A 8 1.82 6.95 19.77
N LEU A 9 2.31 5.91 19.09
CA LEU A 9 1.51 4.86 18.44
C LEU A 9 1.05 3.72 19.37
N ASN A 10 1.27 3.81 20.69
CA ASN A 10 1.04 2.73 21.66
C ASN A 10 1.67 1.37 21.27
N LYS A 11 2.65 1.37 20.35
CA LYS A 11 3.45 0.18 20.04
C LYS A 11 4.56 0.12 21.08
N VAL A 12 4.35 -0.69 22.11
CA VAL A 12 5.36 -0.95 23.15
C VAL A 12 6.51 -1.74 22.52
N ILE A 13 7.49 -1.01 21.98
CA ILE A 13 8.82 -1.56 21.77
C ILE A 13 9.40 -1.79 23.17
N GLY A 14 9.58 -3.05 23.56
CA GLY A 14 10.13 -3.49 24.86
C GLY A 14 11.59 -3.08 25.12
N PHE A 15 12.08 -2.04 24.44
CA PHE A 15 13.44 -1.54 24.53
C PHE A 15 13.48 -0.19 25.27
N SER A 16 14.00 -0.21 26.49
CA SER A 16 14.41 0.96 27.27
C SER A 16 15.94 1.17 27.08
N GLY A 17 16.38 2.35 26.63
CA GLY A 17 17.81 2.66 26.46
C GLY A 17 18.10 3.81 25.50
N ASP A 18 19.37 4.15 25.27
CA ASP A 18 19.77 5.11 24.24
C ASP A 18 19.52 4.54 22.83
N SER A 19 19.06 5.37 21.89
CA SER A 19 18.74 4.92 20.52
C SER A 19 19.97 4.37 19.81
N LEU A 20 21.14 4.96 20.05
CA LEU A 20 22.40 4.46 19.50
C LEU A 20 22.75 3.08 20.06
N ALA A 21 22.55 2.86 21.36
CA ALA A 21 22.76 1.56 22.00
C ALA A 21 21.82 0.49 21.45
N VAL A 22 20.54 0.82 21.23
CA VAL A 22 19.55 -0.10 20.64
C VAL A 22 19.93 -0.45 19.20
N ILE A 23 20.33 0.52 18.39
CA ILE A 23 20.79 0.28 17.01
C ILE A 23 22.04 -0.60 17.02
N ASN A 24 23.01 -0.30 17.89
CA ASN A 24 24.22 -1.11 18.00
C ASN A 24 23.93 -2.56 18.39
N HIS A 25 23.03 -2.76 19.37
CA HIS A 25 22.60 -4.07 19.79
C HIS A 25 21.85 -4.83 18.67
N ALA A 26 20.97 -4.15 17.93
CA ALA A 26 20.28 -4.75 16.79
C ALA A 26 21.27 -5.19 15.68
N VAL A 27 22.29 -4.37 15.40
CA VAL A 27 23.35 -4.72 14.45
C VAL A 27 24.20 -5.90 14.95
N GLU A 28 24.44 -5.99 16.26
CA GLU A 28 25.11 -7.15 16.86
C GLU A 28 24.28 -8.43 16.74
N ILE A 29 22.96 -8.35 16.93
CA ILE A 29 22.04 -9.49 16.76
C ILE A 29 22.04 -9.97 15.31
N LEU A 30 21.95 -9.06 14.33
CA LEU A 30 22.02 -9.41 12.90
C LEU A 30 23.39 -9.98 12.53
N GLY A 31 24.43 -9.59 13.27
CA GLY A 31 25.78 -10.11 13.12
C GLY A 31 26.51 -9.61 11.86
N SER A 32 27.83 -9.76 11.89
CA SER A 32 28.71 -9.33 10.78
C SER A 32 28.56 -10.16 9.51
N LYS A 33 27.73 -11.22 9.54
CA LYS A 33 27.39 -12.02 8.36
C LYS A 33 26.32 -11.34 7.53
N LEU A 34 25.40 -10.59 8.12
CA LEU A 34 24.29 -9.95 7.41
C LEU A 34 24.52 -8.46 7.17
N VAL A 35 25.20 -7.78 8.08
CA VAL A 35 25.39 -6.32 8.03
C VAL A 35 26.82 -5.92 8.36
N ILE A 36 27.32 -4.89 7.70
CA ILE A 36 28.67 -4.32 7.91
C ILE A 36 28.50 -2.88 8.40
N LYS A 37 29.30 -2.49 9.40
CA LYS A 37 29.47 -1.09 9.82
C LYS A 37 30.65 -0.49 9.07
N GLU A 38 30.40 0.53 8.26
CA GLU A 38 31.44 1.33 7.61
C GLU A 38 31.52 2.71 8.25
N LYS A 39 32.72 3.24 8.41
CA LYS A 39 32.94 4.58 8.96
C LYS A 39 33.34 5.52 7.81
N HIS A 40 32.50 6.51 7.53
CA HIS A 40 32.77 7.53 6.51
C HIS A 40 32.53 8.91 7.12
N ASP A 41 33.53 9.80 7.07
CA ASP A 41 33.45 11.20 7.55
C ASP A 41 32.80 11.36 8.93
N ASN A 42 33.30 10.63 9.93
CA ASN A 42 32.78 10.56 11.30
C ASN A 42 31.37 9.96 11.48
N ASN A 43 30.69 9.54 10.41
CA ASN A 43 29.40 8.85 10.47
C ASN A 43 29.58 7.34 10.30
N ILE A 44 28.75 6.57 11.01
CA ILE A 44 28.68 5.12 10.88
C ILE A 44 27.54 4.79 9.92
N PHE A 45 27.86 4.16 8.80
CA PHE A 45 26.92 3.64 7.84
C PHE A 45 26.77 2.14 8.05
N ILE A 46 25.52 1.67 8.09
CA ILE A 46 25.20 0.25 8.17
C ILE A 46 24.77 -0.18 6.78
N LYS A 47 25.45 -1.18 6.21
CA LYS A 47 25.11 -1.73 4.89
C LYS A 47 24.82 -3.23 4.98
N PRO A 48 23.86 -3.76 4.21
CA PRO A 48 23.64 -5.19 4.11
C PRO A 48 24.78 -5.84 3.31
N ILE A 49 25.03 -7.12 3.61
CA ILE A 49 25.90 -7.97 2.79
C ILE A 49 25.04 -8.59 1.69
N THR A 50 25.38 -8.28 0.43
CA THR A 50 24.56 -8.62 -0.74
C THR A 50 24.88 -10.01 -1.33
N SER A 51 25.43 -10.93 -0.53
CA SER A 51 25.56 -12.33 -0.97
C SER A 51 24.18 -12.99 -0.94
N LEU A 52 23.91 -13.88 -1.89
CA LEU A 52 22.57 -14.46 -2.06
C LEU A 52 22.01 -15.09 -0.76
N PRO A 53 22.75 -15.92 0.01
CA PRO A 53 22.23 -16.48 1.25
C PRO A 53 21.82 -15.42 2.27
N ASN A 54 22.61 -14.34 2.38
CA ASN A 54 22.36 -13.27 3.34
C ASN A 54 21.17 -12.39 2.94
N VAL A 55 20.98 -12.17 1.64
CA VAL A 55 19.83 -11.44 1.10
C VAL A 55 18.53 -12.23 1.36
N ILE A 56 18.55 -13.55 1.17
CA ILE A 56 17.40 -14.42 1.48
C ILE A 56 17.06 -14.34 2.97
N GLU A 57 18.06 -14.41 3.85
CA GLU A 57 17.86 -14.31 5.30
C GLU A 57 17.33 -12.93 5.73
N LEU A 58 17.89 -11.85 5.18
CA LEU A 58 17.39 -10.49 5.42
C LEU A 58 15.96 -10.29 4.92
N SER A 59 15.62 -10.86 3.75
CA SER A 59 14.25 -10.84 3.23
C SER A 59 13.29 -11.60 4.16
N TYR A 60 13.69 -12.75 4.68
CA TYR A 60 12.90 -13.51 5.64
C TYR A 60 12.58 -12.69 6.91
N TYR A 61 13.56 -11.95 7.44
CA TYR A 61 13.32 -11.03 8.56
C TYR A 61 12.46 -9.83 8.16
N GLY A 62 12.67 -9.29 6.95
CA GLY A 62 11.86 -8.24 6.37
C GLY A 62 10.37 -8.59 6.34
N ASN A 63 10.03 -9.83 6.00
CA ASN A 63 8.65 -10.32 5.96
C ASN A 63 7.96 -10.31 7.34
N SER A 64 8.72 -10.38 8.45
CA SER A 64 8.17 -10.23 9.80
C SER A 64 7.94 -8.77 10.20
N VAL A 65 8.67 -7.85 9.57
CA VAL A 65 8.60 -6.41 9.85
C VAL A 65 7.55 -5.72 9.00
N LEU A 66 7.44 -6.09 7.71
CA LEU A 66 6.56 -5.47 6.72
C LEU A 66 5.09 -5.32 7.18
N PRO A 67 4.43 -6.33 7.79
CA PRO A 67 3.04 -6.20 8.24
C PRO A 67 2.81 -5.06 9.24
N ASN A 68 3.86 -4.60 9.95
CA ASN A 68 3.75 -3.50 10.91
C ASN A 68 3.53 -2.13 10.25
N PHE A 69 3.81 -2.03 8.95
CA PHE A 69 3.75 -0.79 8.17
C PHE A 69 2.78 -0.89 6.99
N ILE A 70 2.05 -2.00 6.87
CA ILE A 70 1.30 -2.26 5.64
C ILE A 70 0.15 -1.27 5.43
N LEU A 71 -0.58 -0.91 6.49
CA LEU A 71 -1.63 0.10 6.40
C LEU A 71 -1.05 1.49 6.11
N ASP A 72 0.11 1.83 6.69
CA ASP A 72 0.81 3.09 6.37
C ASP A 72 1.19 3.12 4.87
N ALA A 73 1.65 1.98 4.34
CA ALA A 73 2.01 1.82 2.93
C ALA A 73 0.78 1.92 2.01
N VAL A 74 -0.36 1.32 2.39
CA VAL A 74 -1.63 1.44 1.68
C VAL A 74 -2.06 2.90 1.60
N VAL A 75 -2.08 3.62 2.73
CA VAL A 75 -2.47 5.04 2.74
C VAL A 75 -1.52 5.88 1.89
N ALA A 76 -0.20 5.69 2.02
CA ALA A 76 0.78 6.41 1.21
C ALA A 76 0.61 6.14 -0.29
N ARG A 77 0.31 4.89 -0.67
CA ARG A 77 0.10 4.49 -2.05
C ARG A 77 -1.19 5.08 -2.63
N SER A 78 -2.29 5.01 -1.89
CA SER A 78 -3.57 5.62 -2.28
C SER A 78 -3.47 7.14 -2.45
N ILE A 79 -2.73 7.82 -1.56
CA ILE A 79 -2.42 9.24 -1.70
C ILE A 79 -1.70 9.50 -3.03
N SER A 80 -0.65 8.74 -3.33
CA SER A 80 0.12 8.90 -4.57
C SER A 80 -0.77 8.74 -5.82
N THR A 81 -1.66 7.74 -5.83
CA THR A 81 -2.64 7.52 -6.90
C THR A 81 -3.58 8.72 -7.08
N LEU A 82 -4.10 9.30 -6.00
CA LEU A 82 -4.99 10.48 -6.08
C LEU A 82 -4.26 11.75 -6.52
N LEU A 83 -2.98 11.88 -6.16
CA LEU A 83 -2.15 13.02 -6.57
C LEU A 83 -1.79 13.02 -8.05
N LYS A 84 -1.78 11.87 -8.73
CA LYS A 84 -1.63 11.82 -10.20
C LYS A 84 -2.74 12.63 -10.91
N ASN A 85 -3.92 12.70 -10.31
CA ASN A 85 -5.11 13.33 -10.88
C ASN A 85 -5.42 14.72 -10.30
N SER A 86 -4.67 15.20 -9.31
CA SER A 86 -5.02 16.40 -8.54
C SER A 86 -3.79 17.17 -8.05
N VAL A 87 -3.94 18.49 -7.82
CA VAL A 87 -2.85 19.35 -7.35
C VAL A 87 -2.79 19.32 -5.82
N ASN A 88 -2.03 18.39 -5.24
CA ASN A 88 -1.72 18.29 -3.79
C ASN A 88 -2.91 18.29 -2.81
N TYR A 89 -4.14 18.18 -3.29
CA TYR A 89 -5.36 18.17 -2.49
C TYR A 89 -6.17 16.91 -2.76
N ILE A 90 -6.56 16.22 -1.70
CA ILE A 90 -7.32 14.98 -1.78
C ILE A 90 -8.54 15.01 -0.87
N SER A 91 -9.66 14.44 -1.31
CA SER A 91 -10.85 14.25 -0.47
C SER A 91 -10.65 13.08 0.47
N HIS A 92 -11.19 13.17 1.69
CA HIS A 92 -11.20 12.05 2.63
C HIS A 92 -11.99 10.84 2.10
N SER A 93 -13.12 11.08 1.42
CA SER A 93 -13.92 10.00 0.83
C SER A 93 -13.13 9.19 -0.18
N ASP A 94 -12.46 9.89 -1.10
CA ASP A 94 -11.76 9.27 -2.22
C ASP A 94 -10.51 8.55 -1.71
N LEU A 95 -9.86 9.08 -0.67
CA LEU A 95 -8.75 8.43 0.00
C LEU A 95 -9.18 7.11 0.67
N LEU A 96 -10.30 7.11 1.40
CA LEU A 96 -10.83 5.90 2.01
C LEU A 96 -11.20 4.84 0.96
N GLU A 97 -11.87 5.25 -0.12
CA GLU A 97 -12.25 4.37 -1.22
C GLU A 97 -11.00 3.72 -1.85
N LYS A 98 -9.98 4.52 -2.20
CA LYS A 98 -8.72 3.99 -2.77
C LYS A 98 -7.99 3.06 -1.82
N CYS A 99 -7.97 3.35 -0.52
CA CYS A 99 -7.38 2.44 0.47
C CYS A 99 -8.13 1.11 0.54
N GLN A 100 -9.47 1.13 0.49
CA GLN A 100 -10.28 -0.09 0.50
C GLN A 100 -10.01 -0.94 -0.75
N THR A 101 -10.07 -0.33 -1.93
CA THR A 101 -9.78 -1.03 -3.19
C THR A 101 -8.37 -1.63 -3.18
N LEU A 102 -7.38 -0.90 -2.67
CA LEU A 102 -6.00 -1.40 -2.60
C LEU A 102 -5.86 -2.57 -1.61
N CYS A 103 -6.53 -2.53 -0.47
CA CYS A 103 -6.59 -3.64 0.47
C CYS A 103 -7.28 -4.87 -0.15
N GLU A 104 -8.33 -4.68 -0.95
CA GLU A 104 -9.00 -5.77 -1.66
C GLU A 104 -8.10 -6.42 -2.72
N ILE A 105 -7.33 -5.62 -3.46
CA ILE A 105 -6.33 -6.13 -4.42
C ILE A 105 -5.29 -6.98 -3.69
N LEU A 106 -4.75 -6.48 -2.58
CA LEU A 106 -3.63 -7.11 -1.86
C LEU A 106 -4.07 -8.08 -0.75
N GLN A 107 -5.35 -8.48 -0.72
CA GLN A 107 -5.92 -9.32 0.35
C GLN A 107 -5.29 -10.72 0.48
N PHE A 108 -4.64 -11.21 -0.57
CA PHE A 108 -3.93 -12.49 -0.57
C PHE A 108 -2.46 -12.37 -0.15
N GLU A 109 -1.94 -11.14 -0.05
CA GLU A 109 -0.58 -10.86 0.42
C GLU A 109 -0.55 -10.55 1.91
N PHE A 110 -1.56 -9.82 2.41
CA PHE A 110 -1.54 -9.27 3.77
C PHE A 110 -2.84 -9.47 4.51
N ILE A 111 -2.70 -9.69 5.81
CA ILE A 111 -3.78 -9.55 6.79
C ILE A 111 -3.67 -8.14 7.36
N PHE A 112 -4.57 -7.24 6.96
CA PHE A 112 -4.49 -5.81 7.28
C PHE A 112 -4.94 -5.47 8.71
N THR A 113 -5.92 -6.19 9.25
CA THR A 113 -6.49 -5.93 10.57
C THR A 113 -6.54 -7.18 11.41
N LYS A 114 -6.68 -6.99 12.72
CA LYS A 114 -6.90 -8.11 13.64
C LYS A 114 -8.30 -8.70 13.43
N PRO A 115 -8.55 -9.93 13.89
CA PRO A 115 -9.90 -10.48 13.90
C PRO A 115 -10.89 -9.50 14.57
N CYS A 116 -12.04 -9.31 13.94
CA CYS A 116 -13.14 -8.44 14.42
C CYS A 116 -12.87 -6.92 14.40
N GLU A 117 -11.72 -6.46 13.88
CA GLU A 117 -11.42 -5.04 13.70
C GLU A 117 -11.87 -4.57 12.31
N SER A 118 -12.53 -3.42 12.24
CA SER A 118 -12.99 -2.83 10.98
C SER A 118 -11.81 -2.27 10.20
N LEU A 119 -11.67 -2.70 8.94
CA LEU A 119 -10.65 -2.17 8.03
C LEU A 119 -10.77 -0.65 7.85
N ILE A 120 -12.01 -0.14 7.80
CA ILE A 120 -12.28 1.29 7.61
C ILE A 120 -11.77 2.10 8.79
N GLU A 121 -12.00 1.61 10.02
CA GLU A 121 -11.53 2.26 11.25
C GLU A 121 -10.00 2.22 11.32
N ALA A 122 -9.38 1.08 11.04
CA ALA A 122 -7.91 0.95 11.04
C ALA A 122 -7.23 1.84 9.99
N VAL A 123 -7.85 2.00 8.81
CA VAL A 123 -7.41 2.96 7.78
C VAL A 123 -7.61 4.40 8.28
N GLY A 124 -8.75 4.72 8.90
CA GLY A 124 -9.03 6.01 9.51
C GLY A 124 -7.99 6.42 10.55
N ASP A 125 -7.68 5.53 11.49
CA ASP A 125 -6.62 5.70 12.49
C ASP A 125 -5.25 5.93 11.83
N THR A 126 -5.02 5.30 10.69
CA THR A 126 -3.77 5.47 9.93
C THR A 126 -3.71 6.82 9.22
N ILE A 127 -4.83 7.31 8.70
CA ILE A 127 -4.94 8.67 8.15
C ILE A 127 -4.69 9.71 9.25
N ASP A 128 -5.25 9.52 10.44
CA ASP A 128 -5.00 10.40 11.58
C ASP A 128 -3.52 10.43 11.99
N LYS A 129 -2.83 9.28 11.96
CA LYS A 129 -1.36 9.23 12.12
C LYS A 129 -0.64 10.02 11.05
N PHE A 130 -1.11 10.02 9.80
CA PHE A 130 -0.50 10.80 8.73
C PHE A 130 -0.69 12.32 8.96
N ILE A 131 -1.81 12.73 9.56
CA ILE A 131 -2.04 14.12 9.97
C ILE A 131 -1.07 14.51 11.10
N ILE A 132 -0.96 13.69 12.15
CA ILE A 132 -0.05 13.92 13.29
C ILE A 132 1.41 14.01 12.82
N ASN A 133 1.81 13.14 11.89
CA ASN A 133 3.16 13.13 11.33
C ASN A 133 3.43 14.30 10.35
N GLY A 134 2.43 15.14 10.06
CA GLY A 134 2.53 16.27 9.13
C GLY A 134 2.62 15.87 7.66
N ILE A 135 2.27 14.63 7.31
CA ILE A 135 2.17 14.19 5.91
C ILE A 135 0.89 14.76 5.29
N LEU A 136 -0.19 14.80 6.07
CA LEU A 136 -1.48 15.40 5.69
C LEU A 136 -1.76 16.64 6.55
N LYS A 137 -2.38 17.65 5.96
CA LYS A 137 -2.90 18.83 6.67
C LYS A 137 -4.37 19.02 6.35
N THR A 138 -5.22 18.97 7.37
CA THR A 138 -6.66 19.20 7.21
C THR A 138 -6.91 20.66 6.82
N GLN A 139 -7.59 20.87 5.70
CA GLN A 139 -8.20 22.17 5.41
C GLN A 139 -9.66 22.12 5.86
N ASN A 140 -9.93 22.73 7.01
CA ASN A 140 -11.29 23.09 7.36
C ASN A 140 -11.62 24.38 6.61
N TYR A 141 -12.65 24.38 5.76
CA TYR A 141 -13.33 25.61 5.35
C TYR A 141 -14.07 26.19 6.57
N SER A 142 -13.32 26.69 7.55
CA SER A 142 -13.84 27.28 8.79
C SER A 142 -13.40 28.74 8.95
N SER A 143 -13.32 29.47 7.84
CA SER A 143 -12.94 30.90 7.83
C SER A 143 -14.10 31.84 7.47
N GLN A 144 -15.35 31.39 7.58
CA GLN A 144 -16.54 32.27 7.50
C GLN A 144 -17.60 31.99 8.58
N SER A 145 -17.38 31.05 9.49
CA SER A 145 -18.37 30.69 10.53
C SER A 145 -18.26 31.52 11.81
N ALA A 146 -17.20 32.32 12.00
CA ALA A 146 -17.06 33.18 13.19
C ALA A 146 -17.89 34.47 13.12
N HIS A 147 -18.20 34.96 11.92
CA HIS A 147 -19.10 36.10 11.75
C HIS A 147 -20.58 35.70 11.72
N LEU A 148 -20.88 34.49 11.21
CA LEU A 148 -22.24 33.97 11.18
C LEU A 148 -22.72 33.52 12.56
N SER A 149 -21.85 33.00 13.43
CA SER A 149 -22.23 32.62 14.80
C SER A 149 -22.65 33.81 15.66
N HIS A 150 -22.11 35.01 15.40
CA HIS A 150 -22.53 36.22 16.12
C HIS A 150 -23.83 36.82 15.55
N ALA A 151 -24.03 36.76 14.24
CA ALA A 151 -25.26 37.23 13.58
C ALA A 151 -26.46 36.31 13.82
N VAL A 152 -26.23 35.01 14.05
CA VAL A 152 -27.28 34.05 14.40
C VAL A 152 -27.70 34.22 15.87
N ALA A 153 -26.79 34.49 16.80
CA ALA A 153 -27.14 34.74 18.20
C ALA A 153 -28.03 35.99 18.39
N GLU A 154 -27.96 36.96 17.48
CA GLU A 154 -28.82 38.17 17.50
C GLU A 154 -30.22 37.95 16.91
N ASN A 155 -30.47 36.83 16.23
CA ASN A 155 -31.74 36.52 15.56
C ASN A 155 -32.51 35.35 16.18
N VAL A 156 -32.08 34.82 17.33
CA VAL A 156 -32.67 33.63 17.99
C VAL A 156 -33.84 33.97 18.95
N GLU A 157 -34.29 35.22 19.01
CA GLU A 157 -35.45 35.56 19.85
C GLU A 157 -36.82 35.30 19.21
N ASN A 158 -36.92 34.87 17.94
CA ASN A 158 -38.20 34.46 17.36
C ASN A 158 -38.00 33.44 16.23
N CYS A 159 -38.31 32.17 16.48
CA CYS A 159 -39.14 31.35 15.59
C CYS A 159 -39.24 29.91 16.10
N ASP A 160 -40.48 29.41 16.06
CA ASP A 160 -40.91 28.10 16.49
C ASP A 160 -40.23 26.93 15.77
N ASP A 161 -40.01 25.90 16.59
CA ASP A 161 -39.88 24.47 16.33
C ASP A 161 -40.20 23.98 14.90
N ASP A 162 -39.15 23.88 14.08
CA ASP A 162 -39.05 22.90 12.99
C ASP A 162 -37.56 22.56 12.79
N GLU A 163 -37.09 21.49 13.44
CA GLU A 163 -35.73 20.96 13.32
C GLU A 163 -35.45 20.45 11.89
N MET A 164 -35.03 21.35 11.01
CA MET A 164 -34.44 21.03 9.72
C MET A 164 -33.04 20.44 9.92
N HIS A 165 -32.95 19.11 10.01
CA HIS A 165 -31.72 18.33 9.94
C HIS A 165 -30.96 18.56 8.62
N TYR A 166 -30.19 19.65 8.53
CA TYR A 166 -29.20 19.86 7.47
C TYR A 166 -27.96 18.99 7.71
N ASN A 167 -28.05 17.69 7.43
CA ASN A 167 -26.89 16.80 7.32
C ASN A 167 -26.16 17.06 5.99
N HIS A 168 -25.54 18.23 5.84
CA HIS A 168 -24.48 18.40 4.84
C HIS A 168 -23.22 17.74 5.42
N SER A 169 -22.95 16.50 5.01
CA SER A 169 -21.67 15.83 5.21
C SER A 169 -20.55 16.76 4.72
N ARG A 170 -19.90 17.47 5.65
CA ARG A 170 -18.78 18.37 5.35
C ARG A 170 -17.69 17.52 4.69
N LYS A 171 -17.45 17.70 3.40
CA LYS A 171 -16.37 17.02 2.69
C LYS A 171 -15.04 17.52 3.27
N THR A 172 -14.34 16.64 3.97
CA THR A 172 -13.01 16.92 4.51
C THR A 172 -11.98 16.77 3.39
N TYR A 173 -11.13 17.78 3.22
CA TYR A 173 -10.02 17.76 2.26
C TYR A 173 -8.68 17.87 2.99
N TYR A 174 -7.67 17.22 2.43
CA TYR A 174 -6.30 17.23 2.94
C TYR A 174 -5.33 17.83 1.93
N TYR A 175 -4.41 18.66 2.41
CA TYR A 175 -3.21 19.04 1.69
C TYR A 175 -2.09 18.04 1.97
N VAL A 176 -1.44 17.52 0.93
CA VAL A 176 -0.41 16.48 1.04
C VAL A 176 0.99 17.07 0.96
N GLN A 177 1.89 16.65 1.87
CA GLN A 177 3.33 16.92 1.79
C GLN A 177 4.09 15.67 1.34
N THR A 178 4.47 15.60 0.07
CA THR A 178 5.14 14.43 -0.56
C THR A 178 6.65 14.36 -0.31
N ASP A 179 7.29 15.49 0.01
CA ASP A 179 8.75 15.56 0.24
C ASP A 179 9.22 14.97 1.58
N VAL A 180 8.29 14.39 2.35
CA VAL A 180 8.60 13.78 3.64
C VAL A 180 9.22 12.41 3.41
N LYS A 181 10.47 12.20 3.87
CA LYS A 181 11.17 10.90 3.75
C LYS A 181 10.35 9.69 4.23
N LYS A 182 9.49 9.87 5.24
CA LYS A 182 8.56 8.84 5.72
C LYS A 182 7.54 8.45 4.65
N PHE A 183 6.99 9.42 3.92
CA PHE A 183 6.05 9.16 2.83
C PHE A 183 6.71 8.31 1.74
N GLN A 184 7.92 8.68 1.32
CA GLN A 184 8.70 7.92 0.33
C GLN A 184 8.98 6.48 0.80
N PHE A 185 9.32 6.32 2.10
CA PHE A 185 9.49 5.00 2.70
C PHE A 185 8.20 4.17 2.61
N TYR A 186 7.07 4.68 3.10
CA TYR A 186 5.79 3.96 3.07
C TYR A 186 5.32 3.64 1.65
N TYR A 187 5.45 4.61 0.74
CA TYR A 187 5.12 4.42 -0.68
C TYR A 187 5.92 3.26 -1.28
N GLY A 188 7.25 3.23 -1.07
CA GLY A 188 8.13 2.21 -1.64
C GLY A 188 7.86 0.77 -1.17
N LEU A 189 7.29 0.58 0.03
CA LEU A 189 7.05 -0.75 0.60
C LEU A 189 6.13 -1.64 -0.24
N LEU A 190 5.15 -1.04 -0.92
CA LEU A 190 4.18 -1.79 -1.75
C LEU A 190 4.60 -1.94 -3.20
N GLN A 191 5.63 -1.22 -3.67
CA GLN A 191 6.02 -1.22 -5.08
C GLN A 191 6.19 -2.63 -5.67
N PRO A 192 6.95 -3.55 -5.05
CA PRO A 192 7.17 -4.86 -5.67
C PRO A 192 5.87 -5.66 -5.84
N PHE A 193 4.91 -5.52 -4.93
CA PHE A 193 3.62 -6.20 -5.04
C PHE A 193 2.76 -5.60 -6.15
N ILE A 194 2.74 -4.27 -6.27
CA ILE A 194 1.99 -3.60 -7.34
C ILE A 194 2.58 -3.92 -8.71
N ASP A 195 3.90 -3.93 -8.84
CA ASP A 195 4.59 -4.29 -10.09
C ASP A 195 4.25 -5.74 -10.51
N VAL A 196 4.25 -6.68 -9.56
CA VAL A 196 3.85 -8.08 -9.81
C VAL A 196 2.40 -8.17 -10.26
N TYR A 197 1.47 -7.58 -9.52
CA TYR A 197 0.05 -7.64 -9.84
C TYR A 197 -0.23 -6.99 -11.20
N THR A 198 0.45 -5.88 -11.51
CA THR A 198 0.35 -5.21 -12.82
C THR A 198 0.88 -6.09 -13.94
N SER A 199 2.05 -6.73 -13.76
CA SER A 199 2.58 -7.67 -14.76
C SER A 199 1.65 -8.87 -14.95
N SER A 200 1.09 -9.44 -13.87
CA SER A 200 0.15 -10.56 -13.96
C SER A 200 -1.10 -10.22 -14.76
N VAL A 201 -1.73 -9.06 -14.52
CA VAL A 201 -2.92 -8.66 -15.31
C VAL A 201 -2.56 -8.31 -16.75
N LEU A 202 -1.40 -7.70 -16.98
CA LEU A 202 -0.94 -7.42 -18.34
C LEU A 202 -0.71 -8.71 -19.12
N ASN A 203 -0.28 -9.81 -18.50
CA ASN A 203 -0.08 -11.09 -19.18
C ASN A 203 -1.38 -11.85 -19.48
N LEU A 204 -2.55 -11.41 -18.99
CA LEU A 204 -3.83 -12.08 -19.28
C LEU A 204 -4.18 -12.11 -20.77
N HIS A 205 -3.69 -11.15 -21.58
CA HIS A 205 -3.89 -11.15 -23.03
C HIS A 205 -3.44 -12.46 -23.71
N GLN A 206 -2.47 -13.17 -23.12
CA GLN A 206 -1.97 -14.45 -23.64
C GLN A 206 -3.04 -15.57 -23.56
N LEU A 207 -4.00 -15.44 -22.65
CA LEU A 207 -5.08 -16.41 -22.44
C LEU A 207 -6.31 -16.14 -23.32
N VAL A 208 -6.35 -15.01 -24.05
CA VAL A 208 -7.48 -14.67 -24.93
C VAL A 208 -7.64 -15.73 -26.01
N GLY A 209 -8.81 -16.37 -26.02
CA GLY A 209 -9.17 -17.44 -26.95
C GLY A 209 -8.36 -18.74 -26.75
N SER A 210 -7.66 -18.91 -25.63
CA SER A 210 -6.79 -20.06 -25.39
C SER A 210 -6.82 -20.54 -23.94
N GLN A 211 -6.12 -21.65 -23.69
CA GLN A 211 -5.90 -22.20 -22.36
C GLN A 211 -4.43 -22.57 -22.22
N VAL A 212 -3.84 -22.28 -21.06
CA VAL A 212 -2.41 -22.45 -20.81
C VAL A 212 -2.20 -23.15 -19.48
N THR A 213 -1.16 -23.97 -19.35
CA THR A 213 -0.88 -24.61 -18.06
C THR A 213 -0.42 -23.58 -17.03
N GLU A 214 -0.72 -23.79 -15.74
CA GLU A 214 -0.24 -22.91 -14.65
C GLU A 214 1.27 -22.70 -14.73
N LYS A 215 2.03 -23.77 -15.03
CA LYS A 215 3.48 -23.72 -15.12
C LYS A 215 3.94 -22.81 -16.26
N GLU A 216 3.37 -22.96 -17.45
CA GLU A 216 3.72 -22.12 -18.61
C GLU A 216 3.36 -20.67 -18.34
N PHE A 217 2.16 -20.41 -17.82
CA PHE A 217 1.71 -19.04 -17.55
C PHE A 217 2.56 -18.34 -16.49
N LEU A 218 2.93 -19.05 -15.41
CA LEU A 218 3.87 -18.52 -14.40
C LEU A 218 5.23 -18.18 -15.01
N MET A 219 5.74 -19.01 -15.92
CA MET A 219 7.03 -18.76 -16.58
C MET A 219 6.99 -17.55 -17.49
N GLU A 220 5.88 -17.33 -18.21
CA GLU A 220 5.68 -16.13 -19.03
C GLU A 220 5.63 -14.86 -18.18
N ILE A 221 4.87 -14.86 -17.08
CA ILE A 221 4.85 -13.71 -16.14
C ILE A 221 6.25 -13.45 -15.58
N ILE A 222 6.97 -14.48 -15.14
CA ILE A 222 8.36 -14.33 -14.66
C ILE A 222 9.28 -13.75 -15.75
N SER A 223 9.09 -14.15 -17.01
CA SER A 223 9.86 -13.65 -18.15
C SER A 223 9.59 -12.16 -18.41
N ASP A 224 8.32 -11.74 -18.35
CA ASP A 224 7.92 -10.33 -18.47
C ASP A 224 8.52 -9.50 -17.33
N ILE A 225 8.40 -9.94 -16.07
CA ILE A 225 8.99 -9.26 -14.90
C ILE A 225 10.51 -9.12 -15.06
N LYS A 226 11.22 -10.16 -15.50
CA LYS A 226 12.67 -10.09 -15.76
C LYS A 226 13.02 -9.08 -16.84
N THR A 227 12.22 -9.01 -17.90
CA THR A 227 12.40 -8.06 -18.99
C THR A 227 12.22 -6.63 -18.48
N ARG A 228 11.16 -6.37 -17.70
CA ARG A 228 10.89 -5.05 -17.09
C ARG A 228 11.95 -4.62 -16.09
N LEU A 229 12.49 -5.55 -15.29
CA LEU A 229 13.64 -5.30 -14.43
C LEU A 229 14.89 -4.94 -15.24
N GLY A 230 15.17 -5.68 -16.32
CA GLY A 230 16.32 -5.42 -17.20
C GLY A 230 16.23 -4.07 -17.92
N LEU A 231 15.02 -3.59 -18.22
CA LEU A 231 14.75 -2.27 -18.78
C LEU A 231 14.70 -1.14 -17.74
N GLY A 232 14.81 -1.46 -16.44
CA GLY A 232 14.71 -0.49 -15.35
C GLY A 232 13.30 0.06 -15.12
N GLN A 233 12.26 -0.59 -15.66
CA GLN A 233 10.86 -0.24 -15.41
C GLN A 233 10.41 -0.68 -14.01
N PHE A 234 10.92 -1.82 -13.54
CA PHE A 234 10.79 -2.27 -12.17
C PHE A 234 12.09 -2.03 -11.41
N GLN A 235 11.99 -1.62 -10.15
CA GLN A 235 13.15 -1.25 -9.32
C GLN A 235 13.56 -2.35 -8.33
N TYR A 236 12.64 -3.25 -8.00
CA TYR A 236 12.77 -4.19 -6.88
C TYR A 236 12.83 -5.63 -7.40
N ASN A 237 13.87 -6.37 -7.01
CA ASN A 237 14.01 -7.78 -7.44
C ASN A 237 13.02 -8.71 -6.71
N GLU A 238 12.43 -8.23 -5.61
CA GLU A 238 11.36 -8.88 -4.87
C GLU A 238 10.14 -9.19 -5.75
N CYS A 239 9.97 -8.50 -6.88
CA CYS A 239 8.94 -8.81 -7.88
C CYS A 239 9.05 -10.25 -8.45
N LEU A 240 10.22 -10.91 -8.34
CA LEU A 240 10.39 -12.29 -8.82
C LEU A 240 9.89 -13.34 -7.81
N ALA A 241 9.29 -12.93 -6.69
CA ALA A 241 8.67 -13.83 -5.74
C ALA A 241 7.47 -14.57 -6.37
N VAL A 242 7.63 -15.88 -6.59
CA VAL A 242 6.60 -16.73 -7.21
C VAL A 242 5.29 -16.74 -6.40
N ASP A 243 5.38 -16.62 -5.07
CA ASP A 243 4.20 -16.60 -4.22
C ASP A 243 3.34 -15.37 -4.47
N SER A 244 3.94 -14.20 -4.73
CA SER A 244 3.19 -12.99 -5.09
C SER A 244 2.51 -13.11 -6.45
N ILE A 245 3.17 -13.74 -7.42
CA ILE A 245 2.53 -14.03 -8.71
C ILE A 245 1.32 -14.94 -8.49
N ARG A 246 1.46 -16.03 -7.72
CA ARG A 246 0.32 -16.91 -7.40
C ARG A 246 -0.79 -16.19 -6.63
N ASN A 247 -0.45 -15.30 -5.69
CA ASN A 247 -1.43 -14.52 -4.94
C ASN A 247 -2.20 -13.56 -5.86
N SER A 248 -1.55 -12.97 -6.86
CA SER A 248 -2.22 -12.20 -7.89
C SER A 248 -3.16 -13.04 -8.75
N LEU A 249 -2.77 -14.27 -9.13
CA LEU A 249 -3.65 -15.17 -9.89
C LEU A 249 -4.87 -15.61 -9.07
N LYS A 250 -4.70 -15.87 -7.76
CA LYS A 250 -5.82 -16.13 -6.85
C LYS A 250 -6.78 -14.95 -6.73
N LEU A 251 -6.28 -13.71 -6.79
CA LEU A 251 -7.14 -12.53 -6.86
C LEU A 251 -8.00 -12.55 -8.11
N LEU A 252 -7.41 -12.85 -9.26
CA LEU A 252 -8.11 -12.90 -10.55
C LEU A 252 -9.12 -14.04 -10.62
N GLU A 253 -8.81 -15.19 -10.01
CA GLU A 253 -9.77 -16.28 -9.77
C GLU A 253 -10.95 -15.81 -8.89
N LYS A 254 -10.66 -15.11 -7.78
CA LYS A 254 -11.71 -14.57 -6.90
C LYS A 254 -12.60 -13.55 -7.61
N TRP A 255 -12.02 -12.71 -8.47
CA TRP A 255 -12.75 -11.74 -9.29
C TRP A 255 -13.51 -12.36 -10.46
N GLN A 256 -13.44 -13.68 -10.65
CA GLN A 256 -14.10 -14.42 -11.74
C GLN A 256 -13.62 -13.97 -13.14
N ILE A 257 -12.39 -13.48 -13.24
CA ILE A 257 -11.73 -13.12 -14.51
C ILE A 257 -10.99 -14.33 -15.06
N LEU A 258 -10.31 -15.03 -14.16
CA LEU A 258 -9.53 -16.23 -14.44
C LEU A 258 -10.28 -17.43 -13.88
N ASP A 259 -10.36 -18.52 -14.62
CA ASP A 259 -10.86 -19.78 -14.11
C ASP A 259 -9.87 -20.91 -14.44
N CYS A 260 -10.01 -22.03 -13.75
CA CYS A 260 -9.11 -23.14 -13.89
C CYS A 260 -9.81 -24.49 -13.77
N TYR A 261 -9.29 -25.47 -14.50
CA TYR A 261 -9.71 -26.86 -14.34
C TYR A 261 -8.49 -27.79 -14.35
N LEU A 262 -8.69 -28.99 -13.83
CA LEU A 262 -7.67 -30.03 -13.81
C LEU A 262 -7.88 -30.96 -15.00
N GLN A 263 -6.88 -31.04 -15.88
CA GLN A 263 -6.81 -32.05 -16.92
C GLN A 263 -5.60 -32.94 -16.64
N GLU A 264 -5.84 -34.23 -16.39
CA GLU A 264 -4.74 -35.19 -16.11
C GLU A 264 -3.81 -34.75 -14.96
N HIS A 265 -4.39 -34.14 -13.91
CA HIS A 265 -3.68 -33.53 -12.76
C HIS A 265 -2.84 -32.29 -13.09
N ILE A 266 -2.97 -31.73 -14.29
CA ILE A 266 -2.36 -30.46 -14.69
C ILE A 266 -3.43 -29.36 -14.59
N LYS A 267 -3.11 -28.30 -13.84
CA LYS A 267 -3.96 -27.11 -13.73
C LYS A 267 -3.83 -26.28 -15.01
N LEU A 268 -4.94 -26.06 -15.69
CA LEU A 268 -5.05 -25.22 -16.88
C LEU A 268 -5.81 -23.94 -16.51
N TYR A 269 -5.31 -22.82 -17.00
CA TYR A 269 -5.90 -21.50 -16.87
C TYR A 269 -6.55 -21.06 -18.17
N TYR A 270 -7.70 -20.41 -18.06
CA TYR A 270 -8.43 -19.79 -19.16
C TYR A 270 -9.20 -18.57 -18.64
N LEU A 271 -9.51 -17.63 -19.53
CA LEU A 271 -10.35 -16.48 -19.19
C LEU A 271 -11.83 -16.89 -19.19
N THR A 272 -12.60 -16.32 -18.27
CA THR A 272 -14.06 -16.46 -18.27
C THR A 272 -14.67 -15.74 -19.48
N ASP A 273 -15.87 -16.15 -19.88
CA ASP A 273 -16.51 -15.66 -21.11
C ASP A 273 -16.65 -14.12 -21.15
N ASP A 274 -16.87 -13.49 -20.01
CA ASP A 274 -17.02 -12.03 -19.86
C ASP A 274 -15.70 -11.25 -20.06
N TYR A 275 -14.55 -11.92 -19.92
CA TYR A 275 -13.22 -11.31 -20.00
C TYR A 275 -12.34 -11.92 -21.09
N ASN A 276 -12.89 -12.79 -21.94
CA ASN A 276 -12.16 -13.48 -23.01
C ASN A 276 -11.96 -12.61 -24.27
N ASP A 277 -11.67 -11.33 -24.08
CA ASP A 277 -11.35 -10.38 -25.12
C ASP A 277 -10.47 -9.24 -24.57
N ASP A 278 -9.60 -8.69 -25.43
CA ASP A 278 -8.63 -7.67 -25.01
C ASP A 278 -9.29 -6.40 -24.45
N ARG A 279 -10.52 -6.06 -24.86
CA ARG A 279 -11.16 -4.80 -24.44
C ARG A 279 -11.65 -4.92 -23.00
N SER A 280 -12.23 -6.05 -22.63
CA SER A 280 -12.70 -6.31 -21.27
C SER A 280 -11.55 -6.39 -20.26
N LEU A 281 -10.34 -6.74 -20.71
CA LEU A 281 -9.14 -6.72 -19.87
C LEU A 281 -8.62 -5.30 -19.55
N VAL A 282 -8.92 -4.29 -20.39
CA VAL A 282 -8.41 -2.91 -20.20
C VAL A 282 -8.86 -2.32 -18.87
N ASP A 283 -10.10 -2.57 -18.47
CA ASP A 283 -10.65 -2.03 -17.22
C ASP A 283 -9.93 -2.61 -16.01
N ILE A 284 -9.63 -3.91 -16.04
CA ILE A 284 -8.89 -4.62 -14.99
C ILE A 284 -7.44 -4.14 -14.91
N VAL A 285 -6.78 -4.01 -16.06
CA VAL A 285 -5.41 -3.47 -16.14
C VAL A 285 -5.38 -2.06 -15.54
N THR A 286 -6.30 -1.18 -15.97
CA THR A 286 -6.40 0.20 -15.47
C THR A 286 -6.66 0.23 -13.95
N GLN A 287 -7.49 -0.68 -13.44
CA GLN A 287 -7.81 -0.77 -12.02
C GLN A 287 -6.60 -1.07 -11.14
N ILE A 288 -5.64 -1.87 -11.60
CA ILE A 288 -4.41 -2.18 -10.85
C ILE A 288 -3.30 -1.17 -11.16
N GLU A 289 -3.09 -0.86 -12.44
CA GLU A 289 -2.00 0.01 -12.93
C GLU A 289 -2.08 1.44 -12.36
N GLN A 290 -3.28 1.93 -12.00
CA GLN A 290 -3.41 3.24 -11.35
C GLN A 290 -2.55 3.37 -10.07
N TYR A 291 -2.27 2.26 -9.38
CA TYR A 291 -1.43 2.22 -8.18
C TYR A 291 0.07 2.11 -8.47
N GLN A 292 0.49 1.85 -9.70
CA GLN A 292 1.91 1.73 -10.04
C GLN A 292 2.63 3.08 -9.93
#